data_AF-A0A923QDP0-F1
#
_entry.id   AF-A0A923QDP0-F1
#
_cell.length_a   1.000
_cell.length_b   1.000
_cell.length_c   1.000
_cell.angle_alpha   90.00
_cell.angle_beta   90.00
_cell.angle_gamma   90.00
#
_symmetry.space_group_name_H-M   'P 1'
#
loop_
_entity.id
_entity.type
_entity.pdbx_description
1 polymer ?
#
loop_
_entity_poly.entity_id
_entity_poly.type
_entity_poly.pdbx_seq_one_letter_code
_entity_poly.pdbx_strand_id
1 'polypeptide(L)'
;MAQFDVYVNPNAANREIFPYLVQIQSDQLSGFSTRLIMPLQRMKLKPDVLPRRLSQPIEIKGERLYPSAHFVAAILANLLKKPVTTVSADRAVILDALDAVVSGV
;
A
#
# COMPACT_ATOMS: atom_id res chain seq x y z
N MET A 1 -4.80 3.12 -14.41
CA MET A 1 -4.21 2.68 -13.15
C MET A 1 -2.71 2.81 -13.28
N ALA A 2 -2.17 3.86 -12.69
CA ALA A 2 -0.74 4.11 -12.65
C ALA A 2 -0.13 3.50 -11.40
N GLN A 3 1.18 3.22 -11.44
CA GLN A 3 1.94 2.89 -10.25
C GLN A 3 1.75 3.97 -9.18
N PHE A 4 1.55 3.54 -7.95
CA PHE A 4 1.24 4.34 -6.75
C PHE A 4 -0.15 4.97 -6.70
N ASP A 5 -1.07 4.61 -7.59
CA ASP A 5 -2.49 4.89 -7.37
C ASP A 5 -3.01 4.15 -6.13
N VAL A 6 -3.83 4.85 -5.34
CA VAL A 6 -4.45 4.35 -4.11
C VAL A 6 -5.92 4.07 -4.35
N TYR A 7 -6.39 2.91 -3.91
CA TYR A 7 -7.77 2.46 -4.05
C TYR A 7 -8.37 2.13 -2.69
N VAL A 8 -9.68 2.29 -2.55
CA VAL A 8 -10.40 1.71 -1.40
C VAL A 8 -10.27 0.20 -1.46
N ASN A 9 -9.98 -0.44 -0.32
CA ASN A 9 -9.90 -1.88 -0.25
C ASN A 9 -11.23 -2.52 -0.73
N PRO A 10 -11.23 -3.36 -1.78
CA PRO A 10 -12.43 -3.98 -2.30
C PRO A 10 -13.09 -4.91 -1.26
N ASN A 11 -12.32 -5.51 -0.35
CA ASN A 11 -12.85 -6.32 0.74
C ASN A 11 -13.33 -5.42 1.90
N ALA A 12 -14.65 -5.25 1.99
CA ALA A 12 -15.28 -4.42 3.02
C ALA A 12 -14.98 -4.88 4.46
N ALA A 13 -14.90 -6.20 4.69
CA ALA A 13 -14.62 -6.75 6.01
C ALA A 13 -13.24 -6.36 6.55
N ASN A 14 -12.28 -6.13 5.64
CA ASN A 14 -10.92 -5.77 6.01
C ASN A 14 -10.69 -4.26 6.07
N ARG A 15 -11.67 -3.41 5.70
CA ARG A 15 -11.48 -1.95 5.63
C ARG A 15 -11.23 -1.30 6.97
N GLU A 16 -11.66 -1.91 8.08
CA GLU A 16 -11.35 -1.40 9.42
C GLU A 16 -9.84 -1.39 9.66
N ILE A 17 -9.16 -2.47 9.24
CA ILE A 17 -7.72 -2.67 9.45
C ILE A 17 -6.93 -2.07 8.29
N PHE A 18 -7.32 -2.38 7.05
CA PHE A 18 -6.67 -1.99 5.80
C PHE A 18 -7.64 -1.20 4.92
N PRO A 19 -7.90 0.08 5.18
CA PRO A 19 -8.87 0.87 4.42
C PRO A 19 -8.53 1.05 2.94
N TYR A 20 -7.24 1.09 2.60
CA TYR A 20 -6.76 1.39 1.26
C TYR A 20 -5.67 0.41 0.81
N LEU A 21 -5.55 0.28 -0.51
CA LEU A 21 -4.51 -0.50 -1.19
C LEU A 21 -3.76 0.43 -2.16
N VAL A 22 -2.44 0.40 -2.15
CA VAL A 22 -1.58 1.08 -3.13
C VAL A 22 -1.19 0.09 -4.21
N GLN A 23 -1.38 0.40 -5.49
CA GLN A 23 -0.76 -0.37 -6.57
C GLN A 23 0.74 -0.07 -6.59
N ILE A 24 1.59 -1.05 -6.33
CA ILE A 24 3.05 -0.85 -6.35
C ILE A 24 3.71 -1.43 -7.61
N GLN A 25 2.96 -2.16 -8.43
CA GLN A 25 3.42 -2.74 -9.70
C GLN A 25 3.86 -1.67 -10.70
N SER A 26 5.04 -1.87 -11.31
CA SER A 26 5.57 -1.07 -12.42
C SER A 26 4.59 -0.98 -13.58
N ASP A 27 4.48 0.21 -14.18
CA ASP A 27 3.62 0.46 -15.35
C ASP A 27 4.10 -0.30 -16.60
N GLN A 28 5.36 -0.73 -16.65
CA GLN A 28 5.87 -1.64 -17.69
C GLN A 28 5.15 -2.99 -17.68
N LEU A 29 4.55 -3.37 -16.55
CA LEU A 29 3.79 -4.60 -16.35
C LEU A 29 2.27 -4.33 -16.39
N SER A 30 1.83 -3.21 -16.98
CA SER A 30 0.40 -2.83 -17.00
C SER A 30 -0.49 -3.76 -17.83
N GLY A 31 0.08 -4.55 -18.75
CA GLY A 31 -0.63 -5.51 -19.59
C GLY A 31 -1.16 -6.76 -18.87
N PHE A 32 -0.73 -7.05 -17.63
CA PHE A 32 -1.21 -8.21 -16.88
C PHE A 32 -2.62 -7.96 -16.29
N SER A 33 -3.37 -9.04 -16.03
CA SER A 33 -4.72 -8.99 -15.43
C SER A 33 -4.71 -8.79 -13.91
N THR A 34 -3.54 -8.85 -13.28
CA THR A 34 -3.33 -8.64 -11.85
C THR A 34 -2.53 -7.37 -11.56
N ARG A 35 -2.61 -6.92 -10.32
CA ARG A 35 -1.80 -5.83 -9.77
C ARG A 35 -1.19 -6.25 -8.45
N LEU A 36 0.13 -6.09 -8.33
CA LEU A 36 0.82 -6.14 -7.05
C LEU A 36 0.41 -4.91 -6.22
N ILE A 37 -0.18 -5.15 -5.06
CA ILE A 37 -0.64 -4.12 -4.13
C ILE A 37 0.08 -4.19 -2.79
N MET A 38 0.13 -3.06 -2.12
CA MET A 38 0.53 -2.95 -0.72
C MET A 38 -0.65 -2.38 0.09
N PRO A 39 -1.16 -3.08 1.11
CA PRO A 39 -2.19 -2.54 1.99
C PRO A 39 -1.67 -1.39 2.83
N LEU A 40 -2.52 -0.39 3.08
CA LEU A 40 -2.29 0.67 4.05
C LEU A 40 -3.09 0.37 5.31
N GLN A 41 -2.42 0.24 6.45
CA GLN A 41 -3.02 -0.17 7.70
C GLN A 41 -3.28 1.02 8.63
N ARG A 42 -4.41 0.96 9.35
CA ARG A 42 -4.61 1.71 10.59
C ARG A 42 -3.82 1.05 11.71
N MET A 43 -2.73 1.65 12.16
CA MET A 43 -1.96 1.09 13.27
C MET A 43 -2.69 1.41 14.58
N LYS A 44 -3.16 0.36 15.28
CA LYS A 44 -3.71 0.47 16.65
C LYS A 44 -2.60 0.42 17.72
N LEU A 45 -1.43 -0.12 17.37
CA LEU A 45 -0.23 -0.20 18.22
C LEU A 45 0.65 1.03 18.04
N LYS A 46 1.48 1.34 19.04
CA LYS A 46 2.46 2.42 18.91
C LYS A 46 3.51 2.04 17.84
N PRO A 47 3.95 2.96 16.96
CA PRO A 47 4.88 2.65 15.87
C PRO A 47 6.30 2.27 16.30
N ASP A 48 6.61 2.37 17.60
CA ASP A 48 7.90 2.11 18.23
C ASP A 48 8.25 0.62 18.34
N VAL A 49 7.28 -0.28 18.10
CA VAL A 49 7.50 -1.74 18.11
C VAL A 49 7.98 -2.27 16.75
N LEU A 50 7.77 -1.51 15.67
CA LEU A 50 8.16 -1.92 14.32
C LEU A 50 9.51 -1.28 13.91
N PRO A 51 10.31 -1.97 13.06
CA PRO A 51 11.47 -1.35 12.43
C PRO A 51 11.10 0.00 11.81
N ARG A 52 11.96 1.02 11.95
CA ARG A 52 11.70 2.40 11.51
C ARG A 52 11.16 2.50 10.08
N ARG A 53 11.63 1.63 9.19
CA ARG A 53 11.23 1.57 7.77
C ARG A 53 9.80 1.07 7.57
N LEU A 54 9.27 0.25 8.47
CA LEU A 54 7.88 -0.23 8.48
C LEU A 54 6.93 0.70 9.25
N SER A 55 7.46 1.71 9.93
CA SER A 55 6.68 2.66 10.74
C SER A 55 6.63 4.08 10.16
N GLN A 56 7.10 4.28 8.92
CA GLN A 56 6.87 5.53 8.20
C GLN A 56 5.44 5.61 7.68
N PRO A 57 4.68 6.67 8.01
CA PRO A 57 3.30 6.81 7.56
C PRO A 57 3.21 7.41 6.15
N ILE A 58 2.03 7.29 5.56
CA ILE A 58 1.56 8.05 4.40
C ILE A 58 0.21 8.67 4.76
N GLU A 59 -0.07 9.86 4.27
CA GLU A 59 -1.34 10.56 4.50
C GLU A 59 -2.32 10.37 3.34
N ILE A 60 -3.50 9.81 3.61
CA ILE A 60 -4.58 9.66 2.64
C ILE A 60 -5.80 10.39 3.17
N LYS A 61 -6.23 11.47 2.50
CA LYS A 61 -7.44 12.23 2.89
C LYS A 61 -7.44 12.70 4.36
N GLY A 62 -6.29 13.13 4.89
CA GLY A 62 -6.17 13.54 6.30
C GLY A 62 -5.98 12.37 7.28
N GLU A 63 -5.98 11.13 6.80
CA GLU A 63 -5.77 9.94 7.63
C GLU A 63 -4.33 9.45 7.51
N ARG A 64 -3.65 9.31 8.66
CA ARG A 64 -2.29 8.77 8.75
C ARG A 64 -2.33 7.25 8.75
N LEU A 65 -1.76 6.64 7.72
CA LEU A 65 -1.78 5.19 7.50
C LEU A 65 -0.38 4.64 7.28
N TYR A 66 -0.20 3.34 7.46
CA TYR A 66 1.11 2.72 7.45
C TYR A 66 1.20 1.65 6.37
N PRO A 67 2.21 1.71 5.47
CA PRO A 67 2.42 0.67 4.47
C PRO A 67 2.70 -0.68 5.12
N SER A 68 1.90 -1.68 4.80
CA SER A 68 2.00 -3.03 5.36
C SER A 68 2.65 -3.97 4.35
N ALA A 69 3.95 -3.79 4.13
CA ALA A 69 4.70 -4.52 3.11
C ALA A 69 4.66 -6.05 3.29
N HIS A 70 4.55 -6.54 4.52
CA HIS A 70 4.42 -7.97 4.84
C HIS A 70 3.07 -8.58 4.40
N PHE A 71 2.09 -7.75 4.02
CA PHE A 71 0.82 -8.16 3.43
C PHE A 71 0.72 -7.81 1.94
N VAL A 72 1.84 -7.55 1.25
CA VAL A 72 1.85 -7.38 -0.20
C VAL A 72 1.28 -8.62 -0.89
N ALA A 73 0.41 -8.41 -1.86
CA ALA A 73 -0.27 -9.47 -2.58
C ALA A 73 -0.58 -9.05 -4.01
N ALA A 74 -0.79 -10.03 -4.89
CA ALA A 74 -1.38 -9.79 -6.20
C ALA A 74 -2.90 -9.93 -6.11
N ILE A 75 -3.63 -8.98 -6.68
CA ILE A 75 -5.10 -9.05 -6.82
C ILE A 75 -5.52 -8.78 -8.26
N LEU A 76 -6.74 -9.18 -8.62
CA LEU A 76 -7.28 -8.90 -9.96
C LEU A 76 -7.46 -7.39 -10.16
N ALA A 77 -7.00 -6.88 -11.31
CA ALA A 77 -7.05 -5.45 -11.63
C ALA A 77 -8.48 -4.90 -11.64
N ASN A 78 -9.46 -5.71 -12.04
CA ASN A 78 -10.87 -5.31 -12.08
C ASN A 78 -11.51 -5.06 -10.69
N LEU A 79 -10.88 -5.51 -9.60
CA LEU A 79 -11.30 -5.20 -8.23
C LEU A 79 -10.88 -3.77 -7.83
N LEU A 80 -9.85 -3.23 -8.46
CA LEU A 80 -9.35 -1.89 -8.25
C LEU A 80 -10.12 -0.93 -9.16
N LYS A 81 -11.18 -0.34 -8.61
CA LYS A 81 -12.12 0.51 -9.35
C LYS A 81 -11.54 1.91 -9.59
N LYS A 82 -12.13 2.93 -8.97
CA LYS A 82 -11.70 4.32 -9.12
C LYS A 82 -10.57 4.63 -8.13
N PRO A 83 -9.43 5.19 -8.59
CA PRO A 83 -8.40 5.65 -7.68
C PRO A 83 -8.95 6.79 -6.81
N VAL A 84 -8.56 6.78 -5.54
CA VAL A 84 -8.91 7.78 -4.53
C VAL A 84 -7.95 8.96 -4.60
N THR A 85 -6.66 8.65 -4.77
CA THR A 85 -5.54 9.58 -4.89
C THR A 85 -4.33 8.80 -5.45
N THR A 86 -3.20 9.48 -5.59
CA THR A 86 -1.88 8.87 -5.82
C THR A 86 -0.93 9.21 -4.68
N VAL A 87 0.02 8.32 -4.39
CA VAL A 87 1.11 8.51 -3.42
C VAL A 87 2.48 8.44 -4.08
N SER A 88 2.57 8.82 -5.36
CA SER A 88 3.85 8.84 -6.09
C SER A 88 4.91 9.72 -5.41
N ALA A 89 4.51 10.76 -4.68
CA ALA A 89 5.41 11.59 -3.88
C ALA A 89 6.02 10.82 -2.70
N ASP A 90 5.30 9.84 -2.15
CA ASP A 90 5.73 8.98 -1.04
C ASP A 90 6.43 7.69 -1.54
N ARG A 91 6.87 7.66 -2.80
CA ARG A 91 7.55 6.50 -3.40
C ARG A 91 8.67 5.94 -2.52
N ALA A 92 9.48 6.80 -1.92
CA ALA A 92 10.57 6.39 -1.05
C ALA A 92 10.07 5.57 0.14
N VAL A 93 8.97 5.99 0.77
CA VAL A 93 8.35 5.30 1.92
C VAL A 93 7.83 3.91 1.52
N ILE A 94 7.20 3.80 0.35
CA ILE A 94 6.70 2.52 -0.17
C ILE A 94 7.86 1.54 -0.45
N LEU A 95 8.93 2.03 -1.08
CA LEU A 95 10.09 1.20 -1.40
C LEU A 95 10.85 0.78 -0.14
N ASP A 96 11.09 1.71 0.80
CA ASP A 96 11.73 1.42 2.08
C ASP A 96 10.98 0.35 2.87
N ALA A 97 9.63 0.41 2.87
CA ALA A 97 8.81 -0.61 3.53
C ALA A 97 8.93 -1.97 2.86
N LEU A 98 8.97 -2.02 1.52
CA LEU A 98 9.15 -3.25 0.75
C LEU A 98 10.55 -3.85 0.99
N ASP A 99 11.59 -3.03 0.93
CA ASP A 99 12.98 -3.43 1.15
C ASP A 99 13.17 -3.99 2.56
N ALA A 100 12.53 -3.41 3.57
CA ALA A 100 12.59 -3.92 4.94
C ALA A 100 12.06 -5.36 5.08
N VAL A 101 11.11 -5.79 4.23
CA VAL A 101 10.55 -7.15 4.24
C VAL A 101 11.32 -8.09 3.32
N VAL A 102 11.70 -7.62 2.13
CA VAL A 102 12.28 -8.47 1.08
C VAL A 102 13.79 -8.62 1.25
N SER A 103 14.48 -7.54 1.58
CA SER A 103 15.94 -7.48 1.67
C SER A 103 16.48 -7.33 3.09
N GLY A 104 15.66 -6.81 4.02
CA GLY A 104 16.02 -6.61 5.42
C GLY A 104 16.96 -5.43 5.68
N VAL A 105 17.18 -4.54 4.69
CA VAL A 105 18.04 -3.35 4.81
C VAL A 105 17.30 -2.10 5.24
#